data_AF-A0A7K4SP21-F1
#
_entry.id   AF-A0A7K4SP21-F1
#
_cell.length_a   1.000
_cell.length_b   1.000
_cell.length_c   1.000
_cell.angle_alpha   90.00
_cell.angle_beta   90.00
_cell.angle_gamma   90.00
#
_symmetry.space_group_name_H-M   'P 1'
#
loop_
_entity.id
_entity.type
_entity.pdbx_description
1 polymer ?
#
loop_
_entity_poly.entity_id
_entity_poly.type
_entity_poly.pdbx_seq_one_letter_code
_entity_poly.pdbx_strand_id
1 'polypeptide(L)'
;QPCAVLDIKDCFFSIPLHEEDKERFAFSVVFPNSQRPNLRFQWKVLPQGMINSPTICQIAVDRALAPVRRSDPTATIIQYMDDILIAAPSGTQVDQLVSTVS
;
A
#
# COMPACT_ATOMS: atom_id res chain seq x y z
N GLN A 1 23.69 -12.00 5.33
CA GLN A 1 23.41 -10.60 4.99
C GLN A 1 22.23 -10.15 5.84
N PRO A 2 22.40 -9.14 6.71
CA PRO A 2 21.31 -8.62 7.54
C PRO A 2 20.10 -8.19 6.70
N CYS A 3 18.89 -8.41 7.23
CA CYS A 3 17.64 -8.02 6.57
C CYS A 3 16.53 -7.68 7.58
N ALA A 4 15.54 -6.92 7.09
CA ALA A 4 14.31 -6.58 7.78
C ALA A 4 13.12 -6.65 6.80
N VAL A 5 11.93 -6.88 7.34
CA VAL A 5 10.66 -6.89 6.59
C VAL A 5 9.75 -5.83 7.17
N LEU A 6 9.22 -4.95 6.32
CA LEU A 6 8.23 -3.93 6.67
C LEU A 6 6.87 -4.32 6.10
N ASP A 7 5.83 -4.26 6.94
CA ASP A 7 4.44 -4.52 6.56
C ASP A 7 3.78 -3.21 6.09
N ILE A 8 3.22 -3.21 4.89
CA ILE A 8 2.52 -2.08 4.27
C ILE A 8 1.06 -2.41 3.92
N LYS A 9 0.41 -3.34 4.64
CA LYS A 9 -1.01 -3.73 4.42
C LYS A 9 -1.99 -2.56 4.34
N ASP A 10 -1.67 -1.43 4.98
CA ASP A 10 -2.50 -0.23 4.94
C ASP A 10 -2.18 0.73 3.77
N CYS A 11 -1.25 0.37 2.86
CA CYS A 11 -0.89 1.18 1.69
C CYS A 11 -2.11 1.54 0.83
N PHE A 12 -3.06 0.62 0.71
CA PHE A 12 -4.27 0.80 -0.10
C PHE A 12 -5.09 1.99 0.37
N PHE A 13 -5.15 2.21 1.68
CA PHE A 13 -5.91 3.31 2.28
C PHE A 13 -5.22 4.67 2.14
N SER A 14 -3.94 4.69 1.76
CA SER A 14 -3.18 5.92 1.52
C SER A 14 -3.20 6.37 0.06
N ILE A 15 -3.72 5.54 -0.86
CA ILE A 15 -3.76 5.86 -2.30
C ILE A 15 -5.16 6.35 -2.67
N PRO A 16 -5.32 7.62 -3.11
CA PRO A 16 -6.62 8.15 -3.49
C PRO A 16 -7.17 7.44 -4.74
N LEU A 17 -8.46 7.15 -4.73
CA LEU A 17 -9.18 6.66 -5.89
C LEU A 17 -9.53 7.84 -6.80
N HIS A 18 -9.41 7.64 -8.12
CA HIS A 18 -9.78 8.67 -9.09
C HIS A 18 -11.26 9.06 -8.95
N GLU A 19 -11.59 10.35 -9.04
CA GLU A 19 -12.95 10.87 -8.76
C GLU A 19 -14.02 10.18 -9.62
N GLU A 20 -13.74 9.97 -10.91
CA GLU A 20 -14.68 9.33 -11.85
C GLU A 20 -14.94 7.85 -11.54
N ASP A 21 -14.05 7.20 -10.79
CA ASP A 21 -14.19 5.80 -10.42
C ASP A 21 -14.96 5.62 -9.09
N LYS A 22 -15.02 6.65 -8.24
CA LYS A 22 -15.67 6.54 -6.91
C LYS A 22 -17.12 6.10 -6.97
N GLU A 23 -17.87 6.59 -7.96
CA GLU A 23 -19.26 6.17 -8.15
C GLU A 23 -19.38 4.72 -8.63
N ARG A 24 -18.45 4.26 -9.48
CA ARG A 24 -18.43 2.88 -10.00
C ARG A 24 -18.19 1.85 -8.89
N PHE A 25 -17.45 2.25 -7.87
CA PHE A 25 -17.18 1.43 -6.69
C PHE A 25 -18.13 1.75 -5.51
N ALA A 26 -19.25 2.43 -5.74
CA ALA A 26 -20.24 2.65 -4.69
C ALA A 26 -20.85 1.32 -4.21
N PHE A 27 -21.08 1.20 -2.90
CA PHE A 27 -21.74 0.04 -2.30
C PHE A 27 -22.89 0.47 -1.39
N SER A 28 -23.80 -0.45 -1.11
CA SER A 28 -24.94 -0.21 -0.21
C SER A 28 -24.85 -1.10 1.02
N VAL A 29 -25.02 -0.52 2.20
CA VAL A 29 -25.24 -1.25 3.45
C VAL A 29 -26.74 -1.47 3.60
N VAL A 30 -27.15 -2.74 3.59
CA VAL A 30 -28.55 -3.16 3.74
C VAL A 30 -28.81 -3.55 5.19
N PHE A 31 -29.98 -3.17 5.71
CA PHE A 31 -30.36 -3.47 7.09
C PHE A 31 -31.34 -4.64 7.17
N PRO A 32 -31.19 -5.53 8.18
CA PRO A 32 -32.10 -6.66 8.36
C PRO A 32 -33.56 -6.19 8.42
N ASN A 33 -34.45 -6.92 7.75
CA ASN A 33 -35.89 -6.66 7.74
C ASN A 33 -36.27 -5.21 7.42
N SER A 34 -35.45 -4.50 6.63
CA SER A 34 -35.68 -3.10 6.25
C SER A 34 -35.88 -2.15 7.44
N GLN A 35 -35.25 -2.43 8.58
CA GLN A 35 -35.35 -1.61 9.81
C GLN A 35 -35.02 -0.13 9.59
N ARG A 36 -34.20 0.19 8.58
CA ARG A 36 -33.94 1.56 8.12
C ARG A 36 -33.60 1.56 6.62
N PRO A 37 -33.71 2.71 5.93
CA PRO A 37 -33.31 2.82 4.52
C PRO A 37 -31.86 2.40 4.31
N ASN A 38 -31.59 1.79 3.15
CA ASN A 38 -30.25 1.41 2.76
C ASN A 38 -29.35 2.65 2.66
N LEU A 39 -28.13 2.54 3.16
CA LEU A 39 -27.13 3.61 3.07
C LEU A 39 -26.17 3.31 1.93
N ARG A 40 -25.96 4.27 1.03
CA ARG A 40 -25.01 4.18 -0.08
C ARG A 40 -23.71 4.91 0.29
N PHE A 41 -22.58 4.22 0.11
CA PHE A 41 -21.24 4.74 0.37
C PHE A 41 -20.39 4.64 -0.90
N GLN A 42 -19.34 5.47 -0.97
CA GLN A 42 -18.35 5.45 -2.05
C GLN A 42 -16.96 5.34 -1.45
N TRP A 43 -16.10 4.58 -2.10
CA TRP A 43 -14.69 4.53 -1.73
C TRP A 43 -14.00 5.85 -2.07
N LYS A 44 -13.18 6.35 -1.14
CA LYS A 44 -12.32 7.53 -1.36
C LYS A 44 -10.91 7.15 -1.78
N VAL A 45 -10.51 5.93 -1.45
CA VAL A 45 -9.17 5.36 -1.59
C VAL A 45 -9.30 3.98 -2.21
N LEU A 46 -8.19 3.35 -2.59
CA LEU A 46 -8.24 2.03 -3.23
C LEU A 46 -8.96 1.00 -2.33
N PRO A 47 -10.03 0.35 -2.82
CA PRO A 47 -10.68 -0.72 -2.08
C PRO A 47 -9.81 -1.98 -2.08
N GLN A 48 -9.76 -2.66 -0.93
CA GLN A 48 -9.22 -4.01 -0.84
C GLN A 48 -10.12 -4.97 -1.62
N GLY A 49 -9.52 -5.93 -2.34
CA GLY A 49 -10.25 -6.90 -3.17
C GLY A 49 -10.54 -6.44 -4.61
N MET A 50 -10.22 -5.20 -4.99
CA MET A 50 -10.20 -4.84 -6.41
C MET A 50 -8.98 -5.47 -7.09
N ILE A 51 -9.20 -6.16 -8.21
CA ILE A 51 -8.16 -6.89 -8.97
C ILE A 51 -6.93 -6.03 -9.27
N ASN A 52 -7.12 -4.75 -9.56
CA ASN A 52 -6.03 -3.85 -9.92
C ASN A 52 -5.39 -3.14 -8.73
N SER A 53 -5.95 -3.23 -7.52
CA SER A 53 -5.40 -2.58 -6.33
C SER A 53 -3.95 -2.99 -6.05
N PRO A 54 -3.56 -4.28 -6.09
CA PRO A 54 -2.18 -4.69 -5.85
C PRO A 54 -1.19 -4.04 -6.82
N THR A 55 -1.52 -4.00 -8.12
CA THR A 55 -0.67 -3.38 -9.14
C THR A 55 -0.52 -1.88 -8.91
N ILE A 56 -1.59 -1.18 -8.53
CA ILE A 56 -1.54 0.26 -8.25
C ILE A 56 -0.71 0.55 -6.99
N CYS A 57 -0.88 -0.22 -5.90
CA CYS A 57 -0.03 -0.06 -4.71
C CYS A 57 1.44 -0.37 -5.03
N GLN A 58 1.73 -1.41 -5.81
CA GLN A 58 3.08 -1.74 -6.27
C GLN A 58 3.74 -0.56 -7.00
N ILE A 59 3.02 0.10 -7.92
CA ILE A 59 3.55 1.27 -8.64
C ILE A 59 3.76 2.47 -7.70
N ALA A 60 2.83 2.70 -6.77
CA ALA A 60 2.93 3.81 -5.82
C ALA A 60 4.13 3.66 -4.88
N VAL A 61 4.30 2.46 -4.32
CA VAL A 61 5.41 2.14 -3.41
C VAL A 61 6.73 2.10 -4.17
N ASP A 62 6.77 1.55 -5.39
CA ASP A 62 7.97 1.58 -6.24
C ASP A 62 8.47 3.01 -6.49
N ARG A 63 7.55 3.94 -6.78
CA ARG A 63 7.86 5.37 -6.91
C ARG A 63 8.36 6.00 -5.62
N ALA A 64 7.77 5.64 -4.48
CA ALA A 64 8.18 6.13 -3.16
C ALA A 64 9.57 5.62 -2.76
N LEU A 65 9.92 4.39 -3.13
CA LEU A 65 11.22 3.77 -2.82
C LEU A 65 12.34 4.18 -3.81
N ALA A 66 11.99 4.74 -4.97
CA ALA A 66 12.96 5.11 -6.01
C ALA A 66 14.11 6.03 -5.52
N PRO A 67 13.86 7.07 -4.70
CA PRO A 67 14.93 7.89 -4.13
C PRO A 67 15.85 7.09 -3.19
N VAL A 68 15.29 6.23 -2.34
CA VAL A 68 16.02 5.41 -1.36
C VAL A 68 16.96 4.42 -2.06
N ARG A 69 16.45 3.74 -3.10
CA ARG A 69 17.25 2.83 -3.93
C ARG A 69 18.39 3.56 -4.67
N ARG A 70 18.16 4.81 -5.07
CA ARG A 70 19.20 5.62 -5.74
C ARG A 70 20.28 6.09 -4.75
N SER A 71 19.89 6.42 -3.52
CA SER A 71 20.86 6.83 -2.48
C SER A 71 21.70 5.67 -1.96
N ASP A 72 21.20 4.44 -1.97
CA ASP A 72 21.92 3.27 -1.49
C ASP A 72 21.87 2.09 -2.49
N PRO A 73 22.77 2.07 -3.49
CA PRO A 73 22.80 1.02 -4.50
C PRO A 73 23.34 -0.32 -3.97
N THR A 74 23.87 -0.36 -2.74
CA THR A 74 24.39 -1.59 -2.12
C THR A 74 23.30 -2.39 -1.40
N ALA A 75 22.18 -1.74 -1.11
CA ALA A 75 21.03 -2.35 -0.48
C ALA A 75 20.09 -2.98 -1.53
N THR A 76 19.50 -4.12 -1.17
CA THR A 76 18.43 -4.79 -1.91
C THR A 76 17.10 -4.44 -1.26
N ILE A 77 16.23 -3.74 -1.99
CA ILE A 77 14.89 -3.35 -1.52
C ILE A 77 13.83 -3.92 -2.48
N ILE A 78 13.15 -4.96 -2.05
CA ILE A 78 12.15 -5.69 -2.84
C ILE A 78 10.78 -5.51 -2.19
N GLN A 79 9.79 -5.15 -2.99
CA GLN A 79 8.40 -5.21 -2.57
C GLN A 79 7.78 -6.51 -3.08
N TYR A 80 7.06 -7.19 -2.20
CA TYR A 80 6.24 -8.34 -2.54
C TYR A 80 4.87 -8.18 -1.89
N MET A 81 3.87 -7.85 -2.70
CA MET A 81 2.52 -7.56 -2.21
C MET A 81 2.53 -6.50 -1.11
N ASP A 82 2.19 -6.91 0.12
CA ASP A 82 2.07 -6.04 1.29
C ASP A 82 3.34 -6.05 2.16
N ASP A 83 4.44 -6.66 1.69
CA ASP A 83 5.71 -6.71 2.39
C ASP A 83 6.81 -5.96 1.60
N ILE A 84 7.68 -5.24 2.30
CA ILE A 84 8.94 -4.71 1.77
C ILE A 84 10.10 -5.40 2.49
N LEU A 85 10.88 -6.17 1.74
CA LEU A 85 12.14 -6.74 2.20
C LEU A 85 13.28 -5.73 1.96
N ILE A 86 14.00 -5.39 3.03
CA ILE A 86 15.22 -4.58 2.98
C ILE A 86 16.39 -5.46 3.43
N ALA A 87 17.41 -5.61 2.59
CA ALA A 87 18.62 -6.35 2.91
C ALA A 87 19.86 -5.54 2.53
N ALA A 88 20.85 -5.45 3.42
CA ALA A 88 22.06 -4.67 3.19
C ALA A 88 23.30 -5.38 3.77
N PRO A 89 24.53 -4.98 3.37
CA PRO A 89 25.77 -5.59 3.88
C PRO A 89 25.93 -5.56 5.40
N SER A 90 25.39 -4.55 6.11
CA SER A 90 25.51 -4.39 7.56
C SER A 90 24.16 -4.16 8.25
N GLY A 91 24.04 -4.57 9.53
CA GLY A 91 22.81 -4.42 10.30
C GLY A 91 22.45 -2.95 10.55
N THR A 92 23.45 -2.13 10.87
CA THR A 92 23.27 -0.68 11.04
C THR A 92 22.72 0.02 9.80
N GLN A 93 23.10 -0.45 8.61
CA GLN A 93 22.59 0.07 7.35
C GLN A 93 21.14 -0.36 7.11
N VAL A 94 20.77 -1.59 7.49
CA VAL A 94 19.36 -2.02 7.48
C VAL A 94 18.53 -1.14 8.40
N ASP A 95 18.99 -0.87 9.62
CA ASP A 95 18.27 -0.04 10.59
C ASP A 95 18.06 1.40 10.07
N GLN A 96 19.08 1.99 9.43
CA GLN A 96 18.99 3.31 8.79
C GLN A 96 17.98 3.34 7.64
N LEU A 97 17.99 2.32 6.79
CA LEU A 97 17.07 2.22 5.65
C LEU A 97 15.64 1.99 6.10
N VAL A 98 15.42 1.14 7.11
CA VAL A 98 14.11 0.93 7.73
C VAL A 98 13.56 2.26 8.27
N SER A 99 14.38 3.05 8.97
CA SER A 99 13.98 4.37 9.47
C SER A 99 13.72 5.40 8.38
N THR A 100 14.26 5.22 7.17
CA THR A 100 14.06 6.15 6.04
C THR A 100 12.81 5.79 5.24
N VAL A 101 12.45 4.50 5.20
CA VAL A 101 11.31 3.97 4.46
C VAL A 101 10.00 4.02 5.26
N SER A 102 10.08 3.91 6.58
CA SER A 102 8.93 3.99 7.51
C SER A 102 8.49 5.43 7.73
#